data_AF-A0AAV5RG31-F1
#
_entry.id   AF-A0AAV5RG31-F1
#
_cell.length_a   1.000
_cell.length_b   1.000
_cell.length_c   1.000
_cell.angle_alpha   90.00
_cell.angle_beta   90.00
_cell.angle_gamma   90.00
#
_symmetry.space_group_name_H-M   'P 1'
#
loop_
_entity.id
_entity.type
_entity.pdbx_description
1 polymer ?
#
loop_
_entity_poly.entity_id
_entity_poly.type
_entity_poly.pdbx_seq_one_letter_code
_entity_poly.pdbx_strand_id
1 'polypeptide(L)'
;MSSKLTFSKLRVRLENWWKDPRSKRNSLLFLLSVGIVLYCEWFYQYLYFYSYSWPLNNAEANIVLLADPQVVDRNSYPNRNNIGMKLSEIMSDRYLARNFRLIDKFMKPDAYFFLGDLFDGGREWDDEAWFAEFDRFCRIFPYSEVIPRVTSLPGNHDVGSANTINKLAFERFEKYFGETTTIKSIADHNIVMLDTNAMMDSADKEISGKIKEFYKILLDNSEVLQPLIILSHVPLYRPDGSDCGPNNEREVIRLRMGYQYVTMVDAALSTDILRNLSPDFVFSGDHHDICEYVHELPDKNILETTVKTFSMAGGMQRPGFQVISLNSGGTSATNPVLLPKPFSPFFILGGLYAMYTVLVIVTAIRTPKKKLYTSLPISVSDKHRTYPRKSHRFYDFLTMAGIGISGFVVGQIIIERLCYGGMR
;
A
#
# COMPACT_ATOMS: atom_id res chain seq x y z
N MET A 1 40.86 17.35 30.24
CA MET A 1 41.12 18.61 29.51
C MET A 1 40.90 18.52 27.98
N SER A 2 40.93 17.33 27.37
CA SER A 2 40.75 17.12 25.91
C SER A 2 39.34 17.42 25.36
N SER A 3 38.27 17.11 26.12
CA SER A 3 36.88 17.31 25.67
C SER A 3 36.44 18.78 25.54
N LYS A 4 36.96 19.69 26.39
CA LYS A 4 36.62 21.12 26.32
C LYS A 4 37.18 21.81 25.05
N LEU A 5 38.29 21.30 24.51
CA LEU A 5 38.95 21.84 23.32
C LEU A 5 38.25 21.45 22.01
N THR A 6 37.53 20.33 21.99
CA THR A 6 36.72 19.88 20.86
C THR A 6 35.38 20.62 20.79
N PHE A 7 34.74 20.90 21.93
CA PHE A 7 33.51 21.69 21.98
C PHE A 7 33.71 23.16 21.55
N SER A 8 34.83 23.79 21.94
CA SER A 8 35.12 25.17 21.52
C SER A 8 35.40 25.28 20.02
N LYS A 9 36.13 24.32 19.45
CA LYS A 9 36.37 24.24 17.99
C LYS A 9 35.10 23.96 17.19
N LEU A 10 34.22 23.10 17.71
CA LEU A 10 32.92 22.83 17.09
C LEU A 10 32.02 24.07 17.13
N ARG A 11 31.98 24.78 18.26
CA ARG A 11 31.22 26.02 18.42
C ARG A 11 31.65 27.10 17.42
N VAL A 12 32.95 27.35 17.28
CA VAL A 12 33.47 28.33 16.31
C VAL A 12 33.17 27.91 14.86
N ARG A 13 33.23 26.61 14.55
CA ARG A 13 32.84 26.09 13.23
C ARG A 13 31.35 26.30 12.94
N LEU A 14 30.49 26.04 13.91
CA LEU A 14 29.04 26.28 13.78
C LEU A 14 28.73 27.78 13.65
N GLU A 15 29.37 28.63 14.46
CA GLU A 15 29.21 30.09 14.36
C GLU A 15 29.63 30.62 12.98
N ASN A 16 30.71 30.09 12.40
CA ASN A 16 31.13 30.45 11.04
C ASN A 16 30.21 29.87 9.96
N TRP A 17 29.67 28.66 10.17
CA TRP A 17 28.67 28.05 9.27
C TRP A 17 27.40 28.91 9.17
N TRP A 18 26.89 29.39 10.30
CA TRP A 18 25.74 30.28 10.32
C TRP A 18 26.06 31.69 9.81
N LYS A 19 27.33 32.10 9.67
CA LYS A 19 27.67 33.39 9.05
C LYS A 19 27.71 33.31 7.52
N ASP A 20 27.99 32.15 6.94
CA ASP A 20 27.97 31.95 5.48
C ASP A 20 26.53 31.86 4.93
N PRO A 21 26.10 32.79 4.05
CA PRO A 21 24.77 32.78 3.46
C PRO A 21 24.43 31.48 2.70
N ARG A 22 25.42 30.81 2.11
CA ARG A 22 25.19 29.54 1.38
C ARG A 22 24.90 28.41 2.35
N SER A 23 25.72 28.29 3.40
CA SER A 23 25.54 27.33 4.48
C SER A 23 24.19 27.51 5.18
N LYS A 24 23.80 28.74 5.51
CA LYS A 24 22.45 29.07 6.03
C LYS A 24 21.32 28.57 5.14
N ARG A 25 21.38 28.89 3.84
CA ARG A 25 20.36 28.51 2.86
C ARG A 25 20.25 26.99 2.70
N ASN A 26 21.39 26.29 2.64
CA ASN A 26 21.43 24.84 2.55
C ASN A 26 20.83 24.19 3.80
N SER A 27 21.15 24.71 4.99
CA SER A 27 20.53 24.27 6.25
C SER A 27 19.01 24.48 6.26
N LEU A 28 18.52 25.62 5.73
CA LEU A 28 17.08 25.86 5.62
C LEU A 28 16.39 24.88 4.66
N LEU A 29 16.99 24.61 3.50
CA LEU A 29 16.45 23.63 2.53
C LEU A 29 16.42 22.22 3.10
N PHE A 30 17.46 21.84 3.86
CA PHE A 30 17.48 20.56 4.57
C PHE A 30 16.34 20.49 5.60
N LEU A 31 16.18 21.51 6.44
CA LEU A 31 15.11 21.56 7.43
C LEU A 31 13.72 21.55 6.78
N LEU A 32 13.53 22.29 5.67
CA LEU A 32 12.30 22.27 4.89
C LEU A 32 12.04 20.87 4.32
N SER A 33 13.08 20.19 3.80
CA SER A 33 12.96 18.83 3.28
C SER A 33 12.50 17.87 4.38
N VAL A 34 13.14 17.93 5.55
CA VAL A 34 12.75 17.13 6.71
C VAL A 34 11.31 17.45 7.13
N GLY A 35 10.94 18.73 7.18
CA GLY A 35 9.59 19.17 7.52
C GLY A 35 8.52 18.66 6.55
N ILE A 36 8.80 18.64 5.24
CA ILE A 36 7.89 18.10 4.22
C ILE A 36 7.73 16.59 4.37
N VAL A 37 8.84 15.87 4.59
CA VAL A 37 8.76 14.41 4.84
C VAL A 37 7.92 14.15 6.08
N LEU A 38 8.16 14.85 7.19
CA LEU A 38 7.36 14.72 8.40
C LEU A 38 5.89 15.08 8.18
N TYR A 39 5.61 16.13 7.42
CA TYR A 39 4.25 16.53 7.10
C TYR A 39 3.53 15.45 6.28
N CYS A 40 4.12 15.01 5.16
CA CYS A 40 3.49 14.06 4.25
C CYS A 40 3.42 12.64 4.82
N GLU A 41 4.48 12.17 5.49
CA GLU A 41 4.56 10.80 5.99
C GLU A 41 3.80 10.59 7.30
N TRP A 42 3.58 11.65 8.09
CA TRP A 42 2.97 11.55 9.42
C TRP A 42 1.79 12.49 9.62
N PHE A 43 1.99 13.81 9.58
CA PHE A 43 0.97 14.75 10.03
C PHE A 43 -0.28 14.74 9.14
N TYR A 44 -0.09 14.77 7.82
CA TYR A 44 -1.19 14.73 6.85
C TYR A 44 -1.99 13.43 6.95
N GLN A 45 -1.29 12.29 7.02
CA GLN A 45 -1.90 10.97 7.18
C GLN A 45 -2.70 10.88 8.48
N TYR A 46 -2.13 11.35 9.59
CA TYR A 46 -2.79 11.39 10.88
C TYR A 46 -4.09 12.19 10.82
N LEU A 47 -4.04 13.43 10.29
CA LEU A 47 -5.23 14.28 10.18
C LEU A 47 -6.28 13.67 9.24
N TYR A 48 -5.85 13.08 8.13
CA TYR A 48 -6.74 12.40 7.18
C TYR A 48 -7.60 11.35 7.89
N PHE A 49 -6.99 10.41 8.60
CA PHE A 49 -7.72 9.36 9.32
C PHE A 49 -8.47 9.88 10.56
N TYR A 50 -7.89 10.84 11.30
CA TYR A 50 -8.56 11.45 12.46
C TYR A 50 -9.87 12.15 12.08
N SER A 51 -9.93 12.74 10.88
CA SER A 51 -11.11 13.43 10.37
C SER A 51 -12.14 12.50 9.72
N TYR A 52 -11.82 11.23 9.54
CA TYR A 52 -12.70 10.29 8.87
C TYR A 52 -13.94 9.99 9.73
N SER A 53 -15.11 9.92 9.08
CA SER A 53 -16.37 9.55 9.71
C SER A 53 -16.95 8.34 8.98
N TRP A 54 -17.45 7.36 9.75
CA TRP A 54 -18.12 6.20 9.21
C TRP A 54 -19.37 6.59 8.40
N PRO A 55 -19.77 5.78 7.39
CA PRO A 55 -20.98 6.03 6.61
C PRO A 55 -22.25 6.22 7.45
N LEU A 56 -22.35 5.50 8.57
CA LEU A 56 -23.43 5.67 9.56
C LEU A 56 -22.84 6.16 10.90
N ASN A 57 -23.45 7.21 11.47
CA ASN A 57 -22.95 7.82 12.71
C ASN A 57 -23.13 6.94 13.96
N ASN A 58 -24.10 6.01 13.96
CA ASN A 58 -24.41 5.10 15.06
C ASN A 58 -24.61 3.67 14.53
N ALA A 59 -23.64 3.19 13.76
CA ALA A 59 -23.65 1.80 13.31
C ALA A 59 -23.47 0.84 14.51
N GLU A 60 -24.17 -0.28 14.51
CA GLU A 60 -23.93 -1.37 15.47
C GLU A 60 -22.62 -2.10 15.18
N ALA A 61 -22.22 -2.17 13.89
CA ALA A 61 -20.93 -2.70 13.49
C ALA A 61 -20.33 -1.92 12.31
N ASN A 62 -19.02 -1.73 12.34
CA ASN A 62 -18.24 -1.12 11.27
C ASN A 62 -17.14 -2.08 10.80
N ILE A 63 -17.05 -2.27 9.49
CA ILE A 63 -16.20 -3.26 8.84
C ILE A 63 -15.30 -2.56 7.83
N VAL A 64 -14.06 -3.05 7.72
CA VAL A 64 -13.11 -2.65 6.67
C VAL A 64 -12.84 -3.84 5.75
N LEU A 65 -12.94 -3.63 4.44
CA LEU A 65 -12.47 -4.58 3.44
C LEU A 65 -11.15 -4.10 2.83
N LEU A 66 -10.15 -4.96 2.82
CA LEU A 66 -8.83 -4.73 2.21
C LEU A 66 -8.65 -5.69 1.05
N ALA A 67 -8.38 -5.18 -0.16
CA ALA A 67 -8.11 -6.00 -1.33
C ALA A 67 -6.65 -5.83 -1.78
N ASP A 68 -6.07 -6.89 -2.31
CA ASP A 68 -4.77 -6.91 -2.99
C ASP A 68 -3.67 -6.14 -2.24
N PRO A 69 -3.41 -6.42 -0.94
CA PRO A 69 -2.27 -5.80 -0.26
C PRO A 69 -0.95 -6.21 -0.94
N GLN A 70 -0.91 -7.39 -1.60
CA GLN A 70 0.19 -7.90 -2.42
C GLN A 70 1.55 -7.54 -1.82
N VAL A 71 1.87 -8.17 -0.69
CA VAL A 71 3.15 -7.94 -0.01
C VAL A 71 4.28 -8.16 -1.01
N VAL A 72 4.97 -7.06 -1.36
CA VAL A 72 5.94 -7.01 -2.45
C VAL A 72 7.12 -7.92 -2.14
N ASP A 73 7.46 -8.83 -3.04
CA ASP A 73 8.56 -9.77 -2.85
C ASP A 73 9.35 -9.95 -4.15
N ARG A 74 10.22 -10.97 -4.21
CA ARG A 74 11.06 -11.21 -5.40
C ARG A 74 10.24 -11.58 -6.65
N ASN A 75 9.07 -12.18 -6.49
CA ASN A 75 8.16 -12.49 -7.60
C ASN A 75 7.53 -11.22 -8.19
N SER A 76 7.37 -10.16 -7.39
CA SER A 76 6.94 -8.84 -7.89
C SER A 76 7.88 -8.26 -8.93
N TYR A 77 9.20 -8.36 -8.69
CA TYR A 77 10.24 -7.80 -9.55
C TYR A 77 11.44 -8.74 -9.70
N PRO A 78 11.33 -9.84 -10.47
CA PRO A 78 12.35 -10.89 -10.54
C PRO A 78 13.74 -10.38 -10.94
N ASN A 79 13.75 -9.40 -11.84
CA ASN A 79 14.95 -8.81 -12.43
C ASN A 79 15.58 -7.67 -11.61
N ARG A 80 14.98 -7.27 -10.48
CA ARG A 80 15.49 -6.17 -9.66
C ARG A 80 16.65 -6.67 -8.78
N ASN A 81 17.72 -5.90 -8.65
CA ASN A 81 18.86 -6.28 -7.81
C ASN A 81 18.50 -6.30 -6.31
N ASN A 82 19.33 -6.95 -5.49
CA ASN A 82 19.01 -7.17 -4.06
C ASN A 82 18.79 -5.88 -3.27
N ILE A 83 19.54 -4.82 -3.56
CA ILE A 83 19.39 -3.52 -2.88
C ILE A 83 18.05 -2.88 -3.26
N GLY A 84 17.74 -2.86 -4.55
CA GLY A 84 16.48 -2.35 -5.07
C GLY A 84 15.29 -3.14 -4.54
N MET A 85 15.39 -4.46 -4.50
CA MET A 85 14.36 -5.32 -3.92
C MET A 85 14.13 -4.99 -2.45
N LYS A 86 15.21 -4.94 -1.66
CA LYS A 86 15.06 -4.64 -0.23
C LYS A 86 14.47 -3.27 0.04
N LEU A 87 14.83 -2.27 -0.77
CA LEU A 87 14.21 -0.95 -0.69
C LEU A 87 12.72 -1.00 -1.05
N SER A 88 12.34 -1.81 -2.03
CA SER A 88 10.94 -1.98 -2.47
C SER A 88 10.08 -2.61 -1.38
N GLU A 89 10.58 -3.69 -0.77
CA GLU A 89 9.96 -4.34 0.40
C GLU A 89 9.77 -3.32 1.53
N ILE A 90 10.84 -2.63 1.94
CA ILE A 90 10.79 -1.66 3.05
C ILE A 90 9.78 -0.54 2.78
N MET A 91 9.74 -0.01 1.56
CA MET A 91 8.82 1.07 1.22
C MET A 91 7.37 0.57 1.21
N SER A 92 7.11 -0.59 0.61
CA SER A 92 5.77 -1.18 0.55
C SER A 92 5.26 -1.54 1.95
N ASP A 93 6.06 -2.25 2.74
CA ASP A 93 5.72 -2.67 4.10
C ASP A 93 5.39 -1.48 4.99
N ARG A 94 6.20 -0.41 4.92
CA ARG A 94 5.96 0.82 5.68
C ARG A 94 4.66 1.49 5.28
N TYR A 95 4.35 1.53 3.98
CA TYR A 95 3.10 2.09 3.51
C TYR A 95 1.89 1.29 4.01
N LEU A 96 1.90 -0.03 3.81
CA LEU A 96 0.84 -0.93 4.26
C LEU A 96 0.65 -0.84 5.79
N ALA A 97 1.72 -1.03 6.55
CA ALA A 97 1.68 -1.08 8.01
C ALA A 97 1.25 0.26 8.62
N ARG A 98 1.69 1.39 8.04
CA ARG A 98 1.26 2.71 8.50
C ARG A 98 -0.24 2.90 8.29
N ASN A 99 -0.72 2.68 7.07
CA ASN A 99 -2.14 2.91 6.76
C ASN A 99 -3.03 1.99 7.61
N PHE A 100 -2.67 0.70 7.71
CA PHE A 100 -3.40 -0.24 8.56
C PHE A 100 -3.47 0.21 10.03
N ARG A 101 -2.33 0.61 10.62
CA ARG A 101 -2.29 1.11 12.01
C ARG A 101 -3.08 2.39 12.22
N LEU A 102 -3.15 3.28 11.22
CA LEU A 102 -3.93 4.52 11.32
C LEU A 102 -5.43 4.23 11.22
N ILE A 103 -5.84 3.33 10.31
CA ILE A 103 -7.22 2.82 10.24
C ILE A 103 -7.61 2.22 11.60
N ASP A 104 -6.82 1.28 12.11
CA ASP A 104 -7.09 0.63 13.40
C ASP A 104 -7.19 1.63 14.56
N LYS A 105 -6.28 2.60 14.60
CA LYS A 105 -6.23 3.61 15.67
C LYS A 105 -7.42 4.56 15.66
N PHE A 106 -7.79 5.10 14.49
CA PHE A 106 -8.75 6.19 14.39
C PHE A 106 -10.16 5.73 14.04
N MET A 107 -10.26 4.75 13.14
CA MET A 107 -11.56 4.26 12.70
C MET A 107 -12.10 3.19 13.65
N LYS A 108 -11.21 2.40 14.29
CA LYS A 108 -11.56 1.33 15.24
C LYS A 108 -12.66 0.38 14.71
N PRO A 109 -12.46 -0.24 13.54
CA PRO A 109 -13.43 -1.19 13.00
C PRO A 109 -13.62 -2.40 13.91
N ASP A 110 -14.81 -3.00 13.85
CA ASP A 110 -15.18 -4.23 14.54
C ASP A 110 -14.68 -5.48 13.82
N ALA A 111 -14.42 -5.40 12.52
CA ALA A 111 -13.86 -6.50 11.73
C ALA A 111 -13.06 -6.02 10.50
N TYR A 112 -12.13 -6.86 10.09
CA TYR A 112 -11.41 -6.74 8.82
C TYR A 112 -11.62 -7.98 7.97
N PHE A 113 -11.91 -7.79 6.68
CA PHE A 113 -11.92 -8.86 5.69
C PHE A 113 -10.89 -8.57 4.61
N PHE A 114 -10.10 -9.57 4.25
CA PHE A 114 -9.17 -9.50 3.15
C PHE A 114 -9.74 -10.23 1.93
N LEU A 115 -9.74 -9.57 0.78
CA LEU A 115 -10.34 -10.08 -0.46
C LEU A 115 -9.30 -10.74 -1.37
N GLY A 116 -8.35 -11.48 -0.78
CA GLY A 116 -7.31 -12.19 -1.51
C GLY A 116 -6.10 -11.36 -1.91
N ASP A 117 -5.16 -12.05 -2.56
CA ASP A 117 -3.86 -11.55 -3.00
C ASP A 117 -3.07 -10.93 -1.84
N LEU A 118 -2.94 -11.72 -0.77
CA LEU A 118 -2.18 -11.33 0.41
C LEU A 118 -0.70 -11.16 0.07
N PHE A 119 -0.18 -12.09 -0.73
CA PHE A 119 1.20 -12.12 -1.21
C PHE A 119 1.25 -12.02 -2.73
N ASP A 120 2.31 -11.43 -3.27
CA ASP A 120 2.52 -11.46 -4.72
C ASP A 120 3.08 -12.83 -5.18
N GLY A 121 3.92 -13.46 -4.36
CA GLY A 121 4.48 -14.79 -4.61
C GLY A 121 3.83 -15.96 -3.86
N GLY A 122 2.64 -15.79 -3.28
CA GLY A 122 2.06 -16.72 -2.30
C GLY A 122 2.10 -18.21 -2.71
N ARG A 123 1.66 -18.50 -3.94
CA ARG A 123 1.66 -19.86 -4.51
C ARG A 123 3.02 -20.33 -5.08
N GLU A 124 3.94 -19.39 -5.30
CA GLU A 124 5.25 -19.64 -5.93
C GLU A 124 6.31 -20.06 -4.91
N TRP A 125 6.11 -19.68 -3.64
CA TRP A 125 7.07 -19.95 -2.57
C TRP A 125 7.02 -21.39 -2.05
N ASP A 126 8.21 -21.95 -1.81
CA ASP A 126 8.37 -23.09 -0.92
C ASP A 126 8.03 -22.70 0.53
N ASP A 127 7.94 -23.69 1.43
CA ASP A 127 7.48 -23.45 2.80
C ASP A 127 8.41 -22.51 3.57
N GLU A 128 9.73 -22.60 3.41
CA GLU A 128 10.68 -21.74 4.13
C GLU A 128 10.53 -20.28 3.73
N ALA A 129 10.52 -20.00 2.43
CA ALA A 129 10.32 -18.64 1.92
C ALA A 129 8.92 -18.12 2.27
N TRP A 130 7.90 -18.97 2.16
CA TRP A 130 6.53 -18.60 2.49
C TRP A 130 6.37 -18.22 3.96
N PHE A 131 6.99 -18.96 4.90
CA PHE A 131 6.94 -18.61 6.32
C PHE A 131 7.60 -17.26 6.63
N ALA A 132 8.70 -16.93 5.94
CA ALA A 132 9.33 -15.62 6.08
C ALA A 132 8.42 -14.47 5.61
N GLU A 133 7.69 -14.68 4.50
CA GLU A 133 6.69 -13.74 4.01
C GLU A 133 5.45 -13.69 4.92
N PHE A 134 4.97 -14.82 5.44
CA PHE A 134 3.88 -14.88 6.42
C PHE A 134 4.21 -14.09 7.70
N ASP A 135 5.40 -14.28 8.27
CA ASP A 135 5.88 -13.51 9.41
C ASP A 135 5.94 -12.01 9.10
N ARG A 136 6.27 -11.64 7.85
CA ARG A 136 6.29 -10.26 7.38
C ARG A 136 4.88 -9.69 7.26
N PHE A 137 3.94 -10.45 6.72
CA PHE A 137 2.52 -10.13 6.68
C PHE A 137 1.99 -9.87 8.10
N CYS A 138 2.24 -10.76 9.06
CA CYS A 138 1.81 -10.58 10.46
C CYS A 138 2.42 -9.34 11.14
N ARG A 139 3.61 -8.89 10.74
CA ARG A 139 4.19 -7.62 11.24
C ARG A 139 3.53 -6.38 10.64
N ILE A 140 3.09 -6.48 9.39
CA ILE A 140 2.39 -5.41 8.67
C ILE A 140 0.95 -5.29 9.20
N PHE A 141 0.28 -6.43 9.35
CA PHE A 141 -1.11 -6.59 9.78
C PHE A 141 -1.18 -7.39 11.10
N PRO A 142 -0.81 -6.79 12.23
CA PRO A 142 -0.76 -7.49 13.51
C PRO A 142 -2.14 -7.96 13.98
N TYR A 143 -2.19 -9.21 14.43
CA TYR A 143 -3.33 -9.80 15.13
C TYR A 143 -3.62 -9.07 16.45
N SER A 144 -4.88 -9.00 16.84
CA SER A 144 -5.35 -8.56 18.15
C SER A 144 -6.34 -9.57 18.67
N GLU A 145 -6.18 -10.03 19.91
CA GLU A 145 -7.11 -10.99 20.53
C GLU A 145 -8.53 -10.43 20.70
N VAL A 146 -8.70 -9.10 20.66
CA VAL A 146 -9.98 -8.41 20.87
C VAL A 146 -10.82 -8.31 19.59
N ILE A 147 -10.18 -8.38 18.42
CA ILE A 147 -10.83 -8.29 17.11
C ILE A 147 -10.22 -9.40 16.25
N PRO A 148 -10.95 -10.44 15.81
CA PRO A 148 -10.43 -11.41 14.87
C PRO A 148 -10.04 -10.69 13.57
N ARG A 149 -8.76 -10.34 13.45
CA ARG A 149 -8.31 -9.25 12.56
C ARG A 149 -8.06 -9.64 11.11
N VAL A 150 -8.20 -10.91 10.74
CA VAL A 150 -8.04 -11.36 9.37
C VAL A 150 -8.97 -12.54 9.13
N THR A 151 -10.12 -12.28 8.52
CA THR A 151 -10.80 -13.33 7.77
C THR A 151 -10.51 -13.07 6.31
N SER A 152 -9.87 -14.02 5.63
CA SER A 152 -9.43 -13.86 4.25
C SER A 152 -9.97 -14.97 3.40
N LEU A 153 -10.42 -14.63 2.20
CA LEU A 153 -10.43 -15.58 1.10
C LEU A 153 -9.12 -15.45 0.31
N PRO A 154 -8.69 -16.49 -0.42
CA PRO A 154 -7.47 -16.44 -1.22
C PRO A 154 -7.69 -15.75 -2.56
N GLY A 155 -6.64 -15.10 -3.05
CA GLY A 155 -6.58 -14.63 -4.43
C GLY A 155 -5.83 -15.58 -5.35
N ASN A 156 -5.74 -15.23 -6.64
CA ASN A 156 -5.00 -16.05 -7.59
C ASN A 156 -3.50 -16.03 -7.30
N HIS A 157 -2.95 -14.98 -6.65
CA HIS A 157 -1.56 -14.97 -6.24
C HIS A 157 -1.26 -15.88 -5.06
N ASP A 158 -2.26 -16.12 -4.20
CA ASP A 158 -2.12 -16.94 -3.00
C ASP A 158 -2.16 -18.44 -3.30
N VAL A 159 -3.12 -18.89 -4.13
CA VAL A 159 -3.38 -20.33 -4.37
C VAL A 159 -3.42 -20.74 -5.85
N GLY A 160 -3.41 -19.79 -6.78
CA GLY A 160 -3.59 -20.03 -8.21
C GLY A 160 -5.05 -19.90 -8.67
N SER A 161 -5.25 -19.98 -9.98
CA SER A 161 -6.57 -19.86 -10.63
C SER A 161 -6.58 -20.59 -11.99
N ALA A 162 -7.65 -20.46 -12.77
CA ALA A 162 -7.75 -20.93 -14.15
C ALA A 162 -7.40 -22.42 -14.37
N ASN A 163 -7.94 -23.31 -13.53
CA ASN A 163 -7.66 -24.76 -13.53
C ASN A 163 -6.22 -25.16 -13.18
N THR A 164 -5.50 -24.28 -12.50
CA THR A 164 -4.10 -24.49 -12.12
C THR A 164 -3.84 -24.10 -10.67
N ILE A 165 -4.82 -24.40 -9.79
CA ILE A 165 -4.65 -24.22 -8.33
C ILE A 165 -3.49 -25.10 -7.85
N ASN A 166 -2.62 -24.50 -7.04
CA ASN A 166 -1.56 -25.20 -6.37
C ASN A 166 -2.11 -25.78 -5.05
N LYS A 167 -2.33 -27.10 -5.03
CA LYS A 167 -2.89 -27.81 -3.86
C LYS A 167 -2.12 -27.57 -2.56
N LEU A 168 -0.79 -27.55 -2.61
CA LEU A 168 0.03 -27.29 -1.41
C LEU A 168 -0.13 -25.84 -0.92
N ALA A 169 -0.19 -24.88 -1.85
CA ALA A 169 -0.43 -23.48 -1.49
C ALA A 169 -1.86 -23.28 -0.92
N PHE A 170 -2.85 -23.96 -1.48
CA PHE A 170 -4.23 -23.96 -0.99
C PHE A 170 -4.33 -24.52 0.45
N GLU A 171 -3.80 -25.73 0.68
CA GLU A 171 -3.79 -26.35 2.02
C GLU A 171 -3.03 -25.50 3.04
N ARG A 172 -1.93 -24.88 2.61
CA ARG A 172 -1.16 -23.94 3.44
C ARG A 172 -1.97 -22.69 3.75
N PHE A 173 -2.64 -22.09 2.77
CA PHE A 173 -3.51 -20.94 2.99
C PHE A 173 -4.60 -21.28 4.01
N GLU A 174 -5.31 -22.40 3.85
CA GLU A 174 -6.37 -22.82 4.78
C GLU A 174 -5.86 -22.98 6.20
N LYS A 175 -4.67 -23.56 6.36
CA LYS A 175 -4.06 -23.80 7.66
C LYS A 175 -3.75 -22.51 8.44
N TYR A 176 -3.37 -21.43 7.75
CA TYR A 176 -2.87 -20.21 8.41
C TYR A 176 -3.83 -19.02 8.35
N PHE A 177 -4.72 -18.98 7.35
CA PHE A 177 -5.71 -17.90 7.17
C PHE A 177 -7.16 -18.37 7.38
N GLY A 178 -7.39 -19.68 7.52
CA GLY A 178 -8.71 -20.28 7.70
C GLY A 178 -9.32 -20.77 6.39
N GLU A 179 -10.49 -21.41 6.49
CA GLU A 179 -11.24 -21.95 5.35
C GLU A 179 -11.40 -20.91 4.23
N THR A 180 -11.14 -21.30 2.98
CA THR A 180 -11.18 -20.36 1.84
C THR A 180 -12.59 -19.89 1.49
N THR A 181 -13.60 -20.66 1.92
CA THR A 181 -15.01 -20.34 1.84
C THR A 181 -15.63 -20.48 3.22
N THR A 182 -16.22 -19.40 3.75
CA THR A 182 -16.81 -19.40 5.09
C THR A 182 -17.86 -18.30 5.23
N ILE A 183 -18.71 -18.44 6.24
CA ILE A 183 -19.72 -17.47 6.66
C ILE A 183 -19.33 -16.80 7.98
N LYS A 184 -19.62 -15.50 8.12
CA LYS A 184 -19.54 -14.73 9.36
C LYS A 184 -20.80 -13.91 9.54
N SER A 185 -21.35 -13.90 10.75
CA SER A 185 -22.54 -13.10 11.07
C SER A 185 -22.16 -11.90 11.94
N ILE A 186 -22.51 -10.69 11.52
CA ILE A 186 -22.19 -9.42 12.20
C ILE A 186 -23.39 -8.49 12.09
N ALA A 187 -23.91 -7.99 13.23
CA ALA A 187 -25.08 -7.10 13.29
C ALA A 187 -26.27 -7.62 12.43
N ASP A 188 -26.63 -8.90 12.64
CA ASP A 188 -27.64 -9.67 11.89
C ASP A 188 -27.40 -9.85 10.38
N HIS A 189 -26.29 -9.37 9.82
CA HIS A 189 -25.93 -9.63 8.43
C HIS A 189 -25.06 -10.88 8.34
N ASN A 190 -25.33 -11.72 7.35
CA ASN A 190 -24.42 -12.79 6.98
C ASN A 190 -23.46 -12.29 5.89
N ILE A 191 -22.18 -12.53 6.12
CA ILE A 191 -21.09 -12.19 5.21
C ILE A 191 -20.47 -13.51 4.78
N VAL A 192 -20.63 -13.84 3.50
CA VAL A 192 -20.12 -15.07 2.90
C VAL A 192 -18.90 -14.74 2.06
N MET A 193 -17.76 -15.32 2.40
CA MET A 193 -16.60 -15.35 1.51
C MET A 193 -16.68 -16.58 0.64
N LEU A 194 -16.61 -16.39 -0.67
CA LEU A 194 -16.65 -17.46 -1.68
C LEU A 194 -15.32 -17.51 -2.43
N ASP A 195 -14.65 -18.66 -2.38
CA ASP A 195 -13.47 -18.94 -3.19
C ASP A 195 -13.88 -19.31 -4.61
N THR A 196 -14.17 -18.28 -5.41
CA THR A 196 -14.62 -18.45 -6.80
C THR A 196 -13.52 -19.03 -7.69
N ASN A 197 -12.24 -18.85 -7.35
CA ASN A 197 -11.12 -19.49 -8.05
C ASN A 197 -11.23 -21.02 -7.95
N ALA A 198 -11.44 -21.53 -6.73
CA ALA A 198 -11.64 -22.97 -6.50
C ALA A 198 -12.96 -23.51 -7.08
N MET A 199 -14.03 -22.71 -7.07
CA MET A 199 -15.30 -23.13 -7.70
C MET A 199 -15.17 -23.33 -9.22
N MET A 200 -14.41 -22.46 -9.88
CA MET A 200 -14.13 -22.52 -11.31
C MET A 200 -13.09 -23.60 -11.68
N ASP A 201 -12.36 -24.16 -10.72
CA ASP A 201 -11.39 -25.21 -10.99
C ASP A 201 -12.09 -26.54 -11.35
N SER A 202 -11.73 -27.05 -12.52
CA SER A 202 -12.19 -28.33 -13.06
C SER A 202 -11.09 -29.40 -13.11
N ALA A 203 -9.83 -29.00 -12.87
CA ALA A 203 -8.67 -29.89 -12.81
C ALA A 203 -8.57 -30.56 -11.43
N ASP A 204 -8.67 -29.80 -10.34
CA ASP A 204 -8.68 -30.34 -8.98
C ASP A 204 -10.12 -30.55 -8.48
N LYS A 205 -10.60 -31.80 -8.59
CA LYS A 205 -11.97 -32.18 -8.20
C LYS A 205 -12.16 -32.28 -6.68
N GLU A 206 -11.09 -32.45 -5.92
CA GLU A 206 -11.16 -32.56 -4.47
C GLU A 206 -11.40 -31.18 -3.87
N ILE A 207 -10.55 -30.21 -4.23
CA ILE A 207 -10.68 -28.82 -3.80
C ILE A 207 -12.01 -28.24 -4.29
N SER A 208 -12.27 -28.30 -5.60
CA SER A 208 -13.51 -27.74 -6.15
C SER A 208 -14.76 -28.45 -5.61
N GLY A 209 -14.68 -29.76 -5.33
CA GLY A 209 -15.76 -30.53 -4.71
C GLY A 209 -16.09 -30.04 -3.30
N LYS A 210 -15.08 -29.84 -2.45
CA LYS A 210 -15.22 -29.30 -1.08
C LYS A 210 -15.94 -27.95 -1.11
N ILE A 211 -15.51 -27.03 -1.97
CA ILE A 211 -16.09 -25.69 -2.05
C ILE A 211 -17.52 -25.72 -2.61
N LYS A 212 -17.79 -26.56 -3.61
CA LYS A 212 -19.14 -26.73 -4.18
C LYS A 212 -20.13 -27.36 -3.19
N GLU A 213 -19.67 -28.25 -2.32
CA GLU A 213 -20.50 -28.82 -1.25
C GLU A 213 -20.91 -27.76 -0.24
N PHE A 214 -19.96 -26.92 0.20
CA PHE A 214 -20.29 -25.78 1.07
C PHE A 214 -21.27 -24.81 0.39
N TYR A 215 -21.03 -24.49 -0.89
CA TYR A 215 -21.92 -23.63 -1.66
C TYR A 215 -23.34 -24.20 -1.75
N LYS A 216 -23.50 -25.52 -1.91
CA LYS A 216 -24.81 -26.17 -1.87
C LYS A 216 -25.52 -25.97 -0.53
N ILE A 217 -24.80 -26.03 0.59
CA ILE A 217 -25.36 -25.74 1.91
C ILE A 217 -25.86 -24.29 1.98
N LEU A 218 -25.15 -23.33 1.39
CA LEU A 218 -25.61 -21.95 1.31
C LEU A 218 -26.90 -21.81 0.49
N LEU A 219 -26.99 -22.51 -0.64
CA LEU A 219 -28.19 -22.54 -1.47
C LEU A 219 -29.40 -23.10 -0.73
N ASP A 220 -29.22 -24.20 0.00
CA ASP A 220 -30.29 -24.86 0.76
C ASP A 220 -30.81 -23.98 1.92
N ASN A 221 -30.06 -22.94 2.31
CA ASN A 221 -30.41 -22.04 3.43
C ASN A 221 -30.54 -20.56 3.00
N SER A 222 -30.62 -20.26 1.71
CA SER A 222 -30.48 -18.89 1.18
C SER A 222 -31.50 -17.88 1.74
N GLU A 223 -32.71 -18.33 2.06
CA GLU A 223 -33.75 -17.49 2.69
C GLU A 223 -33.37 -17.05 4.12
N VAL A 224 -32.73 -17.93 4.89
CA VAL A 224 -32.32 -17.67 6.27
C VAL A 224 -31.01 -16.88 6.34
N LEU A 225 -30.26 -16.84 5.23
CA LEU A 225 -29.01 -16.09 5.13
C LEU A 225 -29.21 -14.57 4.98
N GLN A 226 -30.42 -14.08 4.76
CA GLN A 226 -30.66 -12.65 4.57
C GLN A 226 -30.66 -11.89 5.91
N PRO A 227 -30.14 -10.64 5.97
CA PRO A 227 -29.44 -9.89 4.93
C PRO A 227 -28.06 -10.49 4.58
N LEU A 228 -27.70 -10.49 3.29
CA LEU A 228 -26.53 -11.21 2.79
C LEU A 228 -25.54 -10.31 2.04
N ILE A 229 -24.27 -10.39 2.42
CA ILE A 229 -23.13 -9.77 1.72
C ILE A 229 -22.23 -10.89 1.19
N ILE A 230 -21.89 -10.84 -0.10
CA ILE A 230 -20.92 -11.78 -0.70
C ILE A 230 -19.59 -11.08 -0.92
N LEU A 231 -18.52 -11.77 -0.54
CA LEU A 231 -17.13 -11.38 -0.76
C LEU A 231 -16.48 -12.39 -1.72
N SER A 232 -15.87 -11.92 -2.79
CA SER A 232 -15.06 -12.73 -3.71
C SER A 232 -13.72 -12.05 -3.98
N HIS A 233 -12.77 -12.77 -4.56
CA HIS A 233 -11.51 -12.17 -5.00
C HIS A 233 -11.69 -11.68 -6.43
N VAL A 234 -12.03 -12.60 -7.34
CA VAL A 234 -12.31 -12.24 -8.74
C VAL A 234 -13.70 -11.60 -8.85
N PRO A 235 -13.86 -10.47 -9.58
CA PRO A 235 -15.14 -9.85 -9.86
C PRO A 235 -16.14 -10.79 -10.54
N LEU A 236 -17.43 -10.63 -10.27
CA LEU A 236 -18.45 -11.38 -10.98
C LEU A 236 -18.54 -10.94 -12.45
N TYR A 237 -19.03 -11.86 -13.29
CA TYR A 237 -19.19 -11.64 -14.71
C TYR A 237 -20.03 -10.39 -15.00
N ARG A 238 -19.52 -9.56 -15.89
CA ARG A 238 -20.24 -8.44 -16.52
C ARG A 238 -19.84 -8.32 -17.99
N PRO A 239 -20.66 -7.71 -18.87
CA PRO A 239 -20.29 -7.51 -20.27
C PRO A 239 -18.95 -6.79 -20.44
N ASP A 240 -18.17 -7.18 -21.46
CA ASP A 240 -16.84 -6.61 -21.70
C ASP A 240 -16.88 -5.09 -21.88
N GLY A 241 -16.01 -4.40 -21.16
CA GLY A 241 -15.94 -2.95 -21.24
C GLY A 241 -17.11 -2.23 -20.56
N SER A 242 -17.82 -2.89 -19.64
CA SER A 242 -18.82 -2.23 -18.79
C SER A 242 -18.19 -1.09 -18.00
N ASP A 243 -18.96 -0.01 -17.84
CA ASP A 243 -18.56 1.15 -17.06
C ASP A 243 -18.36 0.79 -15.58
N CYS A 244 -17.39 1.43 -14.94
CA CYS A 244 -16.98 1.17 -13.55
C CYS A 244 -17.48 2.24 -12.57
N GLY A 245 -18.38 3.11 -13.03
CA GLY A 245 -18.84 4.27 -12.26
C GLY A 245 -17.78 5.38 -12.19
N PRO A 246 -18.08 6.51 -11.54
CA PRO A 246 -17.27 7.73 -11.60
C PRO A 246 -16.03 7.72 -10.68
N ASN A 247 -15.88 6.72 -9.83
CA ASN A 247 -14.86 6.67 -8.77
C ASN A 247 -13.54 5.99 -9.18
N ASN A 248 -13.47 5.46 -10.39
CA ASN A 248 -12.31 4.75 -10.93
C ASN A 248 -11.22 5.72 -11.45
N GLU A 249 -9.96 5.27 -11.46
CA GLU A 249 -8.85 5.98 -12.11
C GLU A 249 -8.55 5.47 -13.53
N ARG A 250 -8.92 4.22 -13.81
CA ARG A 250 -8.76 3.52 -15.08
C ARG A 250 -10.11 2.94 -15.48
N GLU A 251 -10.52 3.24 -16.71
CA GLU A 251 -11.82 2.81 -17.20
C GLU A 251 -11.78 1.36 -17.69
N VAL A 252 -12.79 0.63 -17.18
CA VAL A 252 -13.30 -0.71 -17.52
C VAL A 252 -12.43 -1.94 -17.18
N ILE A 253 -13.12 -2.98 -16.70
CA ILE A 253 -12.59 -4.35 -16.63
C ILE A 253 -12.76 -4.99 -18.01
N ARG A 254 -11.68 -5.54 -18.56
CA ARG A 254 -11.71 -6.28 -19.83
C ARG A 254 -11.66 -7.76 -19.59
N LEU A 255 -12.52 -8.54 -20.24
CA LEU A 255 -12.48 -10.00 -20.17
C LEU A 255 -11.17 -10.52 -20.75
N ARG A 256 -10.36 -11.07 -19.86
CA ARG A 256 -9.09 -11.74 -20.14
C ARG A 256 -8.97 -13.00 -19.29
N MET A 257 -8.36 -14.00 -19.90
CA MET A 257 -7.94 -15.24 -19.27
C MET A 257 -6.50 -15.51 -19.69
N GLY A 258 -5.69 -15.94 -18.74
CA GLY A 258 -4.30 -16.30 -18.95
C GLY A 258 -3.90 -17.47 -18.06
N TYR A 259 -2.60 -17.79 -18.06
CA TYR A 259 -2.06 -18.75 -17.12
C TYR A 259 -2.25 -18.23 -15.69
N GLN A 260 -2.94 -19.00 -14.85
CA GLN A 260 -3.21 -18.67 -13.44
C GLN A 260 -3.90 -17.32 -13.20
N TYR A 261 -4.68 -16.84 -14.17
CA TYR A 261 -5.35 -15.54 -14.07
C TYR A 261 -6.65 -15.49 -14.89
N VAL A 262 -7.71 -14.97 -14.27
CA VAL A 262 -8.97 -14.60 -14.91
C VAL A 262 -9.44 -13.27 -14.33
N THR A 263 -9.93 -12.38 -15.19
CA THR A 263 -10.42 -11.04 -14.81
C THR A 263 -11.83 -11.02 -14.25
N MET A 264 -12.61 -12.08 -14.50
CA MET A 264 -13.99 -12.21 -14.06
C MET A 264 -14.31 -13.68 -13.83
N VAL A 265 -15.21 -13.94 -12.88
CA VAL A 265 -15.86 -15.24 -12.68
C VAL A 265 -16.68 -15.58 -13.93
N ASP A 266 -16.85 -16.86 -14.23
CA ASP A 266 -17.65 -17.27 -15.39
C ASP A 266 -19.11 -16.82 -15.29
N ALA A 267 -19.74 -16.59 -16.44
CA ALA A 267 -21.09 -16.04 -16.52
C ALA A 267 -22.15 -16.95 -15.88
N ALA A 268 -21.98 -18.27 -15.99
CA ALA A 268 -22.95 -19.23 -15.45
C ALA A 268 -22.90 -19.24 -13.92
N LEU A 269 -21.70 -19.35 -13.35
CA LEU A 269 -21.49 -19.29 -11.91
C LEU A 269 -21.90 -17.94 -11.32
N SER A 270 -21.55 -16.83 -11.97
CA SER A 270 -21.96 -15.49 -11.52
C SER A 270 -23.49 -15.37 -11.48
N THR A 271 -24.17 -15.84 -12.52
CA THR A 271 -25.64 -15.84 -12.60
C THR A 271 -26.26 -16.73 -11.52
N ASP A 272 -25.68 -17.90 -11.28
CA ASP A 272 -26.15 -18.86 -10.27
C ASP A 272 -26.04 -18.26 -8.85
N ILE A 273 -24.88 -17.68 -8.52
CA ILE A 273 -24.65 -16.98 -7.24
C ILE A 273 -25.68 -15.87 -7.04
N LEU A 274 -25.79 -14.97 -8.03
CA LEU A 274 -26.65 -13.78 -7.92
C LEU A 274 -28.13 -14.14 -7.80
N ARG A 275 -28.61 -15.11 -8.58
CA ARG A 275 -30.03 -15.49 -8.57
C ARG A 275 -30.42 -16.30 -7.35
N ASN A 276 -29.59 -17.24 -6.91
CA ASN A 276 -30.01 -18.20 -5.89
C ASN A 276 -29.66 -17.73 -4.47
N LEU A 277 -28.60 -16.95 -4.29
CA LEU A 277 -28.26 -16.36 -3.00
C LEU A 277 -28.86 -14.96 -2.80
N SER A 278 -29.19 -14.25 -3.89
CA SER A 278 -29.85 -12.93 -3.87
C SER A 278 -29.24 -11.92 -2.86
N PRO A 279 -27.91 -11.71 -2.86
CA PRO A 279 -27.24 -10.84 -1.89
C PRO A 279 -27.70 -9.38 -2.00
N ASP A 280 -27.52 -8.61 -0.93
CA ASP A 280 -27.73 -7.17 -0.90
C ASP A 280 -26.54 -6.41 -1.51
N PHE A 281 -25.33 -6.89 -1.25
CA PHE A 281 -24.08 -6.36 -1.80
C PHE A 281 -23.12 -7.47 -2.18
N VAL A 282 -22.33 -7.20 -3.23
CA VAL A 282 -21.15 -8.00 -3.58
C VAL A 282 -19.92 -7.12 -3.51
N PHE A 283 -18.84 -7.61 -2.91
CA PHE A 283 -17.54 -6.95 -2.94
C PHE A 283 -16.48 -7.91 -3.51
N SER A 284 -15.70 -7.41 -4.47
CA SER A 284 -14.63 -8.17 -5.13
C SER A 284 -13.27 -7.48 -5.00
N GLY A 285 -12.16 -8.17 -5.30
CA GLY A 285 -10.79 -7.63 -5.41
C GLY A 285 -10.25 -7.75 -6.84
N ASP A 286 -8.96 -8.12 -7.01
CA ASP A 286 -8.26 -8.46 -8.26
C ASP A 286 -8.07 -7.31 -9.28
N HIS A 287 -9.09 -6.47 -9.53
CA HIS A 287 -8.99 -5.42 -10.55
C HIS A 287 -8.06 -4.25 -10.15
N HIS A 288 -7.71 -4.15 -8.87
CA HIS A 288 -6.93 -3.08 -8.24
C HIS A 288 -7.53 -1.67 -8.27
N ASP A 289 -8.49 -1.38 -9.16
CA ASP A 289 -9.27 -0.13 -9.19
C ASP A 289 -10.69 -0.33 -8.61
N ILE A 290 -11.30 0.77 -8.17
CA ILE A 290 -12.72 0.76 -7.83
C ILE A 290 -13.51 0.52 -9.12
N CYS A 291 -14.40 -0.47 -9.10
CA CYS A 291 -15.33 -0.68 -10.19
C CYS A 291 -16.72 -1.02 -9.63
N GLU A 292 -17.64 -0.07 -9.75
CA GLU A 292 -19.02 -0.22 -9.33
C GLU A 292 -19.85 -0.69 -10.53
N TYR A 293 -20.53 -1.81 -10.37
CA TYR A 293 -21.39 -2.38 -11.42
C TYR A 293 -22.69 -2.90 -10.81
N VAL A 294 -23.81 -2.57 -11.45
CA VAL A 294 -25.13 -3.02 -11.03
C VAL A 294 -25.51 -4.23 -11.87
N HIS A 295 -25.64 -5.38 -11.21
CA HIS A 295 -26.18 -6.59 -11.81
C HIS A 295 -27.70 -6.50 -11.82
N GLU A 296 -28.28 -6.37 -13.01
CA GLU A 296 -29.73 -6.32 -13.22
C GLU A 296 -30.30 -7.75 -13.27
N LEU A 297 -31.02 -8.16 -12.23
CA LEU A 297 -31.85 -9.36 -12.23
C LEU A 297 -33.33 -8.97 -12.39
N PRO A 298 -34.21 -9.90 -12.82
CA PRO A 298 -35.64 -9.62 -12.99
C PRO A 298 -36.31 -9.00 -11.75
N ASP A 299 -35.90 -9.41 -10.55
CA ASP A 299 -36.56 -9.06 -9.30
C ASP A 299 -35.73 -8.15 -8.37
N LYS A 300 -34.42 -8.00 -8.63
CA LYS A 300 -33.49 -7.27 -7.75
C LYS A 300 -32.29 -6.73 -8.53
N ASN A 301 -31.92 -5.49 -8.25
CA ASN A 301 -30.63 -4.94 -8.69
C ASN A 301 -29.61 -5.16 -7.57
N ILE A 302 -28.47 -5.74 -7.91
CA ILE A 302 -27.40 -6.05 -6.94
C ILE A 302 -26.19 -5.21 -7.29
N LEU A 303 -25.75 -4.36 -6.36
CA LEU A 303 -24.52 -3.60 -6.52
C LEU A 303 -23.32 -4.47 -6.19
N GLU A 304 -22.42 -4.61 -7.16
CA GLU A 304 -21.07 -5.11 -6.93
C GLU A 304 -20.08 -3.95 -6.93
N THR A 305 -19.26 -3.87 -5.88
CA THR A 305 -18.12 -2.95 -5.82
C THR A 305 -16.82 -3.74 -5.78
N THR A 306 -16.04 -3.67 -6.84
CA THR A 306 -14.65 -4.11 -6.81
C THR A 306 -13.83 -3.13 -5.98
N VAL A 307 -13.20 -3.62 -4.92
CA VAL A 307 -12.45 -2.86 -3.94
C VAL A 307 -11.08 -2.52 -4.49
N LYS A 308 -10.67 -1.27 -4.30
CA LYS A 308 -9.36 -0.78 -4.73
C LYS A 308 -8.24 -1.52 -4.01
N THR A 309 -7.12 -1.75 -4.70
CA THR A 309 -5.90 -2.30 -4.09
C THR A 309 -5.44 -1.43 -2.91
N PHE A 310 -5.10 -2.09 -1.81
CA PHE A 310 -4.46 -1.46 -0.65
C PHE A 310 -2.95 -1.24 -0.88
N SER A 311 -2.38 -1.91 -1.88
CA SER A 311 -0.97 -1.85 -2.22
C SER A 311 -0.58 -0.55 -2.93
N MET A 312 0.56 0.02 -2.54
CA MET A 312 1.20 1.09 -3.31
C MET A 312 1.87 0.60 -4.60
N ALA A 313 1.98 -0.73 -4.79
CA ALA A 313 2.59 -1.35 -5.95
C ALA A 313 1.56 -1.83 -6.99
N GLY A 314 0.26 -1.81 -6.68
CA GLY A 314 -0.82 -2.28 -7.57
C GLY A 314 -1.08 -1.39 -8.80
N GLY A 315 -0.26 -0.37 -9.03
CA GLY A 315 -0.30 0.47 -10.23
C GLY A 315 -1.29 1.62 -10.20
N MET A 316 -1.94 1.90 -9.06
CA MET A 316 -2.92 2.98 -8.90
C MET A 316 -2.28 4.25 -8.31
N GLN A 317 -2.80 5.44 -8.66
CA GLN A 317 -2.30 6.70 -8.11
C GLN A 317 -2.60 6.81 -6.61
N ARG A 318 -3.80 6.40 -6.20
CA ARG A 318 -4.24 6.39 -4.81
C ARG A 318 -4.73 4.99 -4.44
N PRO A 319 -3.96 4.17 -3.72
CA PRO A 319 -4.50 2.93 -3.15
C PRO A 319 -5.75 3.20 -2.30
N GLY A 320 -6.53 2.19 -1.96
CA GLY A 320 -7.79 2.37 -1.24
C GLY A 320 -8.24 1.15 -0.47
N PHE A 321 -9.41 1.27 0.14
CA PHE A 321 -10.11 0.19 0.83
C PHE A 321 -11.61 0.50 0.86
N GLN A 322 -12.44 -0.46 1.28
CA GLN A 322 -13.89 -0.27 1.44
C GLN A 322 -14.26 -0.21 2.92
N VAL A 323 -15.21 0.65 3.28
CA VAL A 323 -15.86 0.61 4.59
C VAL A 323 -17.32 0.19 4.47
N ILE A 324 -17.82 -0.50 5.50
CA ILE A 324 -19.22 -0.88 5.61
C ILE A 324 -19.68 -0.60 7.04
N SER A 325 -20.82 0.07 7.18
CA SER A 325 -21.53 0.24 8.44
C SER A 325 -22.83 -0.55 8.41
N LEU A 326 -23.09 -1.34 9.45
CA LEU A 326 -24.23 -2.25 9.56
C LEU A 326 -25.05 -1.97 10.82
N ASN A 327 -26.37 -2.12 10.71
CA ASN A 327 -27.32 -2.14 11.82
C ASN A 327 -28.26 -3.34 11.68
N SER A 328 -28.58 -4.00 12.79
CA SER A 328 -29.66 -4.98 12.88
C SER A 328 -30.94 -4.45 12.23
N GLY A 329 -31.65 -5.33 11.52
CA GLY A 329 -32.79 -4.97 10.68
C GLY A 329 -32.44 -4.60 9.22
N GLY A 330 -31.20 -4.85 8.79
CA GLY A 330 -30.79 -4.80 7.37
C GLY A 330 -30.42 -3.41 6.84
N THR A 331 -30.26 -2.42 7.71
CA THR A 331 -29.74 -1.11 7.28
C THR A 331 -28.23 -1.19 7.16
N SER A 332 -27.72 -0.87 5.97
CA SER A 332 -26.29 -0.86 5.70
C SER A 332 -25.92 0.34 4.82
N ALA A 333 -24.71 0.88 5.02
CA ALA A 333 -24.13 1.85 4.11
C ALA A 333 -22.65 1.55 3.89
N THR A 334 -22.18 1.82 2.68
CA THR A 334 -20.82 1.46 2.24
C THR A 334 -20.22 2.60 1.43
N ASN A 335 -18.91 2.81 1.55
CA ASN A 335 -18.19 3.83 0.78
C ASN A 335 -16.74 3.39 0.50
N PRO A 336 -16.19 3.66 -0.70
CA PRO A 336 -14.77 3.51 -0.92
C PRO A 336 -13.99 4.63 -0.21
N VAL A 337 -12.79 4.30 0.29
CA VAL A 337 -11.87 5.24 0.95
C VAL A 337 -10.53 5.23 0.22
N LEU A 338 -10.16 6.38 -0.33
CA LEU A 338 -8.91 6.54 -1.07
C LEU A 338 -7.76 6.98 -0.15
N LEU A 339 -6.74 6.15 -0.03
CA LEU A 339 -5.51 6.50 0.69
C LEU A 339 -4.76 7.64 0.00
N PRO A 340 -3.90 8.34 0.74
CA PRO A 340 -2.99 9.30 0.13
C PRO A 340 -2.04 8.67 -0.87
N LYS A 341 -1.72 9.47 -1.91
CA LYS A 341 -0.74 9.13 -2.95
C LYS A 341 0.60 8.73 -2.32
N PRO A 342 1.10 7.49 -2.55
CA PRO A 342 2.32 6.99 -1.90
C PRO A 342 3.55 7.85 -2.17
N PHE A 343 3.64 8.46 -3.36
CA PHE A 343 4.85 9.14 -3.84
C PHE A 343 4.81 10.66 -3.78
N SER A 344 3.72 11.27 -3.26
CA SER A 344 3.59 12.73 -3.14
C SER A 344 4.79 13.45 -2.50
N PRO A 345 5.34 12.99 -1.36
CA PRO A 345 6.50 13.66 -0.77
C PRO A 345 7.70 13.72 -1.72
N PHE A 346 7.95 12.66 -2.49
CA PHE A 346 9.08 12.61 -3.43
C PHE A 346 8.92 13.62 -4.57
N PHE A 347 7.71 13.77 -5.12
CA PHE A 347 7.44 14.76 -6.17
C PHE A 347 7.57 16.19 -5.68
N ILE A 348 7.06 16.49 -4.47
CA ILE A 348 7.16 17.82 -3.86
C ILE A 348 8.63 18.17 -3.63
N LEU A 349 9.39 17.28 -3.01
CA LEU A 349 10.82 17.48 -2.77
C LEU A 349 11.59 17.63 -4.09
N GLY A 350 11.36 16.74 -5.05
CA GLY A 350 11.99 16.80 -6.37
C GLY A 350 11.76 18.14 -7.06
N GLY A 351 10.53 18.66 -7.02
CA GLY A 351 10.18 19.98 -7.55
C GLY A 351 10.94 21.12 -6.85
N LEU A 352 11.00 21.11 -5.52
CA LEU A 352 11.74 22.11 -4.74
C LEU A 352 13.24 22.09 -5.04
N TYR A 353 13.84 20.90 -5.16
CA TYR A 353 15.26 20.76 -5.51
C TYR A 353 15.54 21.19 -6.95
N ALA A 354 14.64 20.93 -7.89
CA ALA A 354 14.75 21.40 -9.28
C ALA A 354 14.69 22.93 -9.34
N MET A 355 13.71 23.55 -8.67
CA MET A 355 13.61 25.02 -8.57
C MET A 355 14.86 25.63 -7.94
N TYR A 356 15.35 25.03 -6.86
CA TYR A 356 16.58 25.46 -6.21
C TYR A 356 17.79 25.41 -7.15
N THR A 357 17.91 24.32 -7.92
CA THR A 357 18.99 24.14 -8.88
C THR A 357 18.95 25.22 -9.97
N VAL A 358 17.77 25.52 -10.51
CA VAL A 358 17.57 26.62 -11.48
C VAL A 358 17.99 27.96 -10.88
N LEU A 359 17.56 28.27 -9.64
CA LEU A 359 17.95 29.51 -8.96
C LEU A 359 19.47 29.64 -8.78
N VAL A 360 20.16 28.54 -8.44
CA VAL A 360 21.62 28.51 -8.33
C VAL A 360 22.29 28.77 -9.68
N ILE A 361 21.81 28.13 -10.75
CA ILE A 361 22.33 28.33 -12.11
C ILE A 361 22.13 29.78 -12.57
N VAL A 362 20.91 30.31 -12.42
CA VAL A 362 20.58 31.70 -12.80
C VAL A 362 21.43 32.69 -12.01
N THR A 363 21.60 32.48 -10.71
CA THR A 363 22.46 33.33 -9.88
C THR A 363 23.92 33.25 -10.35
N ALA A 364 24.41 32.04 -10.66
CA ALA A 364 25.78 31.85 -11.14
C ALA A 364 26.03 32.52 -12.50
N ILE A 365 25.04 32.53 -13.39
CA ILE A 365 25.09 33.23 -14.69
C ILE A 365 25.06 34.75 -14.48
N ARG A 366 24.19 35.24 -13.59
CA ARG A 366 24.02 36.69 -13.33
C ARG A 366 25.13 37.29 -12.48
N THR A 367 25.82 36.51 -11.65
CA THR A 367 26.99 37.00 -10.94
C THR A 367 28.13 37.20 -11.93
N PRO A 368 28.59 38.44 -12.18
CA PRO A 368 29.73 38.67 -13.04
C PRO A 368 30.92 37.88 -12.49
N LYS A 369 31.67 37.19 -13.36
CA LYS A 369 32.96 36.61 -12.98
C LYS A 369 33.78 37.74 -12.38
N LYS A 370 33.96 37.78 -11.06
CA LYS A 370 34.99 38.63 -10.46
C LYS A 370 36.28 38.24 -11.15
N LYS A 371 36.84 39.14 -11.98
CA LYS A 371 38.22 39.01 -12.43
C LYS A 371 39.03 38.84 -11.15
N LEU A 372 39.67 37.70 -10.97
CA LEU A 372 40.74 37.58 -9.98
C LEU A 372 41.81 38.58 -10.44
N TYR A 373 41.74 39.80 -9.93
CA TYR A 373 42.90 40.68 -9.94
C TYR A 373 43.88 40.06 -8.95
N THR A 374 44.78 39.21 -9.45
CA THR A 374 46.05 38.95 -8.79
C THR A 374 46.88 40.22 -8.88
N SER A 375 46.66 41.17 -7.98
CA SER A 375 47.65 42.19 -7.65
C SER A 375 48.38 41.70 -6.40
N LEU A 376 49.35 40.82 -6.60
CA LEU A 376 50.48 40.69 -5.67
C LEU A 376 51.68 41.29 -6.40
N PRO A 377 52.35 42.33 -5.87
CA PRO A 377 53.65 42.69 -6.36
C PRO A 377 54.59 41.51 -6.09
N ILE A 378 55.29 41.09 -7.13
CA ILE A 378 56.33 40.07 -7.05
C ILE A 378 57.47 40.68 -6.21
N SER A 379 57.63 40.23 -4.96
CA SER A 379 58.94 40.23 -4.31
C SER A 379 59.43 38.79 -4.28
N VAL A 380 60.56 38.58 -4.94
CA VAL A 380 61.29 37.32 -5.00
C VAL A 380 61.86 37.00 -3.63
N SER A 381 61.26 36.06 -2.90
CA SER A 381 61.94 34.96 -2.19
C SER A 381 60.93 34.22 -1.29
N ASP A 382 60.52 33.02 -1.69
CA ASP A 382 60.66 31.82 -0.88
C ASP A 382 59.98 30.62 -1.55
N LYS A 383 60.76 29.56 -1.72
CA LYS A 383 60.30 28.26 -2.23
C LYS A 383 59.41 27.61 -1.17
N HIS A 384 58.09 27.65 -1.35
CA HIS A 384 57.22 26.63 -0.75
C HIS A 384 56.06 26.20 -1.67
N ARG A 385 56.07 24.90 -1.95
CA ARG A 385 55.02 24.02 -2.50
C ARG A 385 53.66 24.67 -2.75
N THR A 386 53.33 24.87 -4.02
CA THR A 386 51.96 25.05 -4.49
C THR A 386 51.26 23.69 -4.59
N TYR A 387 50.32 23.41 -3.68
CA TYR A 387 49.29 22.40 -3.95
C TYR A 387 48.24 23.01 -4.87
N PRO A 388 47.86 22.36 -5.99
CA PRO A 388 46.77 22.86 -6.81
C PRO A 388 45.45 22.75 -6.03
N ARG A 389 44.81 23.89 -5.75
CA ARG A 389 43.40 23.93 -5.33
C ARG A 389 42.56 23.37 -6.48
N LYS A 390 42.28 22.06 -6.43
CA LYS A 390 41.24 21.43 -7.26
C LYS A 390 39.92 22.17 -7.02
N SER A 391 39.18 22.39 -8.09
CA SER A 391 37.89 23.08 -8.09
C SER A 391 36.91 22.41 -7.12
N HIS A 392 36.68 23.04 -5.96
CA HIS A 392 35.74 22.56 -4.94
C HIS A 392 34.31 22.33 -5.47
N ARG A 393 33.93 22.99 -6.58
CA ARG A 393 32.57 22.93 -7.13
C ARG A 393 32.09 21.53 -7.55
N PHE A 394 32.98 20.63 -7.98
CA PHE A 394 32.60 19.29 -8.44
C PHE A 394 32.48 18.29 -7.27
N TYR A 395 33.38 18.38 -6.30
CA TYR A 395 33.33 17.56 -5.09
C TYR A 395 32.16 17.98 -4.17
N ASP A 396 31.85 19.27 -4.08
CA ASP A 396 30.69 19.76 -3.31
C ASP A 396 29.37 19.21 -3.89
N PHE A 397 29.24 19.09 -5.21
CA PHE A 397 28.05 18.52 -5.86
C PHE A 397 27.87 17.02 -5.54
N LEU A 398 28.93 16.22 -5.61
CA LEU A 398 28.91 14.80 -5.26
C LEU A 398 28.64 14.57 -3.76
N THR A 399 29.18 15.43 -2.89
CA THR A 399 28.93 15.37 -1.45
C THR A 399 27.49 15.76 -1.11
N MET A 400 26.91 16.73 -1.82
CA MET A 400 25.51 17.15 -1.66
C MET A 400 24.50 16.10 -2.13
N ALA A 401 24.76 15.42 -3.24
CA ALA A 401 23.95 14.30 -3.71
C ALA A 401 24.01 13.10 -2.73
N GLY A 402 25.21 12.80 -2.19
CA GLY A 402 25.41 11.73 -1.21
C GLY A 402 24.76 11.99 0.15
N ILE A 403 24.79 13.22 0.65
CA ILE A 403 24.18 13.61 1.95
C ILE A 403 22.65 13.61 1.87
N GLY A 404 22.06 14.02 0.73
CA GLY A 404 20.60 13.99 0.54
C GLY A 404 20.01 12.58 0.61
N ILE A 405 20.69 11.61 -0.01
CA ILE A 405 20.23 10.21 -0.04
C ILE A 405 20.50 9.51 1.30
N SER A 406 21.69 9.71 1.90
CA SER A 406 22.06 9.06 3.17
C SER A 406 21.34 9.66 4.39
N GLY A 407 21.16 10.99 4.44
CA GLY A 407 20.41 11.66 5.51
C GLY A 407 18.93 11.32 5.53
N PHE A 408 18.34 11.03 4.36
CA PHE A 408 16.96 10.58 4.23
C PHE A 408 16.74 9.18 4.79
N VAL A 409 17.58 8.20 4.41
CA VAL A 409 17.49 6.81 4.91
C VAL A 409 17.75 6.74 6.41
N VAL A 410 18.76 7.47 6.90
CA VAL A 410 19.10 7.50 8.34
C VAL A 410 18.05 8.25 9.15
N GLY A 411 17.49 9.35 8.63
CA GLY A 411 16.40 10.08 9.28
C GLY A 411 15.15 9.21 9.46
N GLN A 412 14.81 8.41 8.46
CA GLN A 412 13.67 7.49 8.51
C GLN A 412 13.86 6.40 9.59
N ILE A 413 15.08 5.83 9.72
CA ILE A 413 15.40 4.79 10.72
C ILE A 413 15.41 5.34 12.15
N ILE A 414 15.93 6.56 12.36
CA ILE A 414 16.02 7.18 13.69
C ILE A 414 14.62 7.58 14.21
N ILE A 415 13.78 8.14 13.34
CA ILE A 415 12.42 8.54 13.70
C ILE A 415 11.55 7.32 14.03
N GLU A 416 11.73 6.19 13.35
CA GLU A 416 11.03 4.93 13.69
C GLU A 416 11.31 4.46 15.12
N ARG A 417 12.57 4.47 15.57
CA ARG A 417 12.91 4.07 16.95
C ARG A 417 12.31 5.01 17.98
N LEU A 418 12.17 6.29 17.67
CA LEU A 418 11.62 7.30 18.59
C LEU A 418 10.09 7.29 18.64
N CYS A 419 9.41 7.05 17.51
CA CYS A 419 7.95 7.13 17.44
C CYS A 419 7.24 5.78 17.60
N TYR A 420 7.86 4.67 17.19
CA TYR A 420 7.27 3.31 17.28
C TYR A 420 7.90 2.45 18.38
N GLY A 421 9.04 2.84 18.96
CA GLY A 421 9.68 2.12 20.07
C GLY A 421 8.95 2.22 21.42
N GLY A 422 7.96 3.11 21.54
CA GLY A 422 7.16 3.31 22.75
C GLY A 422 5.82 2.58 22.78
N MET A 423 5.49 1.78 21.75
CA MET A 423 4.27 0.98 21.68
C MET A 423 4.63 -0.51 21.69
N ARG A 424 5.25 -0.94 22.79
CA ARG A 424 5.30 -2.36 23.18
C ARG A 424 4.32 -2.59 24.31
#